data_AF-Q7U6E1-F1
#
_entry.id   AF-Q7U6E1-F1
#
_cell.length_a   1.000
_cell.length_b   1.000
_cell.length_c   1.000
_cell.angle_alpha   90.00
_cell.angle_beta   90.00
_cell.angle_gamma   90.00
#
_symmetry.space_group_name_H-M   'P 1'
#
loop_
_entity.id
_entity.type
_entity.pdbx_description
1 polymer ?
#
loop_
_entity_poly.entity_id
_entity_poly.type
_entity_poly.pdbx_seq_one_letter_code
_entity_poly.pdbx_strand_id
1 'polypeptide(L)' 'MALDQLKGFLLRLQDDEALKQSVLAASTADDVAKIAGGLGYSFSGDELLRFSGNRVGRVTVSKQETPGEYN' A
#
# COMPACT_ATOMS: atom_id res chain seq x y z
N MET A 1 -14.80 3.96 -7.88
CA MET A 1 -14.33 2.77 -8.64
C MET A 1 -12.90 2.40 -8.24
N ALA A 2 -11.90 3.29 -8.28
CA ALA A 2 -10.53 2.96 -7.81
C ALA A 2 -10.29 3.25 -6.30
N LEU A 3 -10.89 4.30 -5.75
CA LEU A 3 -10.84 4.64 -4.31
C LEU A 3 -11.38 3.55 -3.37
N ASP A 4 -12.40 2.82 -3.82
CA ASP A 4 -13.03 1.75 -3.04
C ASP A 4 -12.09 0.53 -2.95
N GLN A 5 -11.46 0.18 -4.08
CA GLN A 5 -10.43 -0.85 -4.16
C GLN A 5 -9.21 -0.49 -3.30
N LEU A 6 -8.73 0.76 -3.36
CA LEU A 6 -7.64 1.24 -2.51
C LEU A 6 -7.98 1.12 -1.02
N LYS A 7 -9.19 1.51 -0.62
CA LYS A 7 -9.64 1.38 0.78
C LYS A 7 -9.74 -0.08 1.22
N GLY A 8 -10.32 -0.95 0.38
CA GLY A 8 -10.40 -2.39 0.64
C GLY A 8 -9.03 -3.02 0.80
N PHE A 9 -8.08 -2.64 -0.07
CA PHE A 9 -6.69 -3.06 0.02
C PHE A 9 -6.03 -2.62 1.34
N LEU A 10 -6.19 -1.35 1.73
CA LEU A 10 -5.60 -0.82 2.98
C LEU A 10 -6.25 -1.41 4.24
N LEU A 11 -7.52 -1.79 4.18
CA LEU A 11 -8.19 -2.55 5.24
C LEU A 11 -7.59 -3.95 5.36
N ARG A 12 -7.40 -4.64 4.22
CA ARG A 12 -6.80 -5.97 4.21
C ARG A 12 -5.33 -5.94 4.64
N LEU A 13 -4.58 -4.90 4.27
CA LEU A 13 -3.20 -4.65 4.70
C LEU A 13 -3.05 -4.54 6.23
N GLN A 14 -4.11 -4.11 6.94
CA GLN A 14 -4.11 -4.01 8.40
C GLN A 14 -4.37 -5.37 9.08
N ASP A 15 -5.09 -6.26 8.40
CA ASP A 15 -5.46 -7.58 8.91
C ASP A 15 -4.40 -8.65 8.53
N ASP A 16 -3.72 -8.45 7.39
CA ASP A 16 -2.83 -9.42 6.76
C ASP A 16 -1.35 -8.99 6.87
N GLU A 17 -0.65 -9.54 7.86
CA GLU A 17 0.78 -9.21 8.10
C GLU A 17 1.69 -9.63 6.95
N ALA A 18 1.38 -10.73 6.24
CA ALA A 18 2.15 -11.16 5.08
C ALA A 18 2.04 -10.14 3.94
N LEU A 19 0.82 -9.66 3.68
CA LEU A 19 0.61 -8.57 2.73
C LEU A 19 1.37 -7.30 3.15
N LYS A 20 1.36 -6.98 4.44
CA LYS A 20 2.10 -5.84 4.99
C LYS A 20 3.59 -5.97 4.75
N GLN A 21 4.18 -7.15 4.94
CA GLN A 21 5.59 -7.42 4.64
C GLN A 21 5.89 -7.26 3.14
N SER A 22 5.03 -7.74 2.24
CA SER A 22 5.19 -7.52 0.79
C SER A 22 5.12 -6.04 0.41
N VAL A 23 4.21 -5.27 1.01
CA VAL A 23 4.11 -3.82 0.77
C VAL A 23 5.27 -3.05 1.39
N LEU A 24 5.82 -3.53 2.51
CA LEU A 24 7.03 -2.96 3.12
C LEU A 24 8.30 -3.27 2.31
N ALA A 25 8.34 -4.42 1.64
CA ALA A 25 9.41 -4.79 0.71
C ALA A 25 9.29 -4.05 -0.64
N ALA A 26 8.11 -3.50 -0.94
CA ALA A 26 7.86 -2.75 -2.16
C ALA A 26 8.48 -1.35 -2.08
N SER A 27 9.48 -1.07 -2.92
CA SER A 27 10.19 0.22 -2.92
C SER A 27 9.41 1.39 -3.52
N THR A 28 8.32 1.13 -4.26
CA THR A 28 7.55 2.17 -4.95
C THR A 28 6.05 1.92 -4.90
N ALA A 29 5.26 2.98 -5.06
CA ALA A 29 3.81 2.89 -5.14
C ALA A 29 3.31 2.06 -6.35
N ASP A 30 4.09 2.01 -7.43
CA ASP A 30 3.82 1.16 -8.59
C ASP A 30 3.92 -0.33 -8.22
N ASP A 31 4.92 -0.68 -7.40
CA ASP A 31 5.14 -2.05 -6.94
C ASP A 31 4.02 -2.51 -5.98
N VAL A 32 3.57 -1.62 -5.09
CA VAL A 32 2.37 -1.84 -4.26
C VAL A 32 1.12 -2.04 -5.11
N ALA A 33 0.96 -1.26 -6.19
CA ALA A 33 -0.17 -1.43 -7.11
C ALA A 33 -0.14 -2.79 -7.83
N LYS A 34 1.03 -3.33 -8.17
CA LYS A 34 1.17 -4.68 -8.73
C LYS A 34 0.79 -5.76 -7.73
N ILE A 35 1.23 -5.64 -6.48
CA ILE A 35 0.87 -6.57 -5.39
C ILE A 35 -0.66 -6.58 -5.20
N ALA A 36 -1.27 -5.40 -5.15
CA ALA A 36 -2.70 -5.27 -5.03
C ALA A 36 -3.46 -5.80 -6.26
N GLY A 37 -2.91 -5.60 -7.46
CA GLY A 37 -3.38 -6.19 -8.71
C GLY A 37 -3.47 -7.71 -8.66
N GLY A 38 -2.48 -8.37 -8.06
CA GLY A 38 -2.48 -9.83 -7.85
C GLY A 38 -3.59 -10.31 -6.91
N LEU A 39 -4.13 -9.44 -6.07
CA LEU A 39 -5.21 -9.71 -5.12
C LEU A 39 -6.60 -9.33 -5.67
N GLY A 40 -6.68 -8.79 -6.89
CA GLY A 40 -7.92 -8.33 -7.52
C GLY A 40 -8.25 -6.86 -7.28
N TYR A 41 -7.35 -6.08 -6.68
CA TYR A 41 -7.50 -4.63 -6.55
C TYR A 41 -6.91 -3.92 -7.77
N SER A 42 -7.67 -3.01 -8.37
CA SER A 42 -7.22 -2.24 -9.53
C SER A 42 -7.14 -0.75 -9.15
N PHE A 43 -5.92 -0.29 -8.86
CA PHE A 43 -5.60 1.11 -8.63
C PHE A 43 -4.19 1.42 -9.14
N SER A 44 -3.92 2.70 -9.40
CA SER A 44 -2.61 3.15 -9.89
C SER A 44 -1.69 3.58 -8.74
N GLY A 45 -0.38 3.42 -8.92
CA GLY A 45 0.61 3.94 -7.96
C GLY A 45 0.49 5.46 -7.75
N ASP A 46 0.04 6.21 -8.77
CA ASP A 46 -0.23 7.65 -8.67
C ASP A 46 -1.41 7.96 -7.73
N GLU A 47 -2.44 7.13 -7.72
CA GLU A 47 -3.57 7.28 -6.79
C GLU A 47 -3.13 6.99 -5.35
N LEU A 48 -2.24 6.00 -5.19
CA LEU A 48 -1.59 5.71 -3.91
C LEU A 48 -0.71 6.88 -3.44
N LEU A 49 0.02 7.50 -4.37
CA LEU A 49 0.85 8.69 -4.12
C LEU A 49 0.02 9.94 -3.82
N ARG A 50 -1.14 10.12 -4.44
CA ARG A 50 -2.12 11.15 -4.06
C ARG A 50 -2.61 10.99 -2.63
N PHE A 51 -2.68 9.74 -2.14
CA PHE A 51 -2.94 9.44 -0.74
C PHE A 51 -1.67 9.44 0.13
N SER A 52 -0.48 9.41 -0.48
CA SER A 52 0.80 9.50 0.24
C SER A 52 0.94 10.90 0.83
N GLY A 53 0.98 10.97 2.17
CA GLY A 53 0.85 12.22 2.94
C GLY A 53 -0.53 12.40 3.59
N ASN A 54 -1.52 11.58 3.27
CA ASN A 54 -2.81 11.49 3.97
C ASN A 54 -2.91 10.16 4.73
N ARG A 55 -3.45 10.20 5.95
CA ARG A 55 -3.75 8.99 6.73
C ARG A 55 -5.02 8.33 6.20
N VAL A 56 -4.94 7.05 5.83
CA VAL A 56 -6.12 6.24 5.54
C VAL A 56 -6.35 5.27 6.70
N GLY A 57 -7.28 5.62 7.58
CA GLY A 57 -7.51 4.85 8.81
C GLY A 57 -6.29 4.87 9.73
N ARG A 58 -5.69 3.70 10.00
CA ARG A 58 -4.44 3.56 10.78
C ARG A 58 -3.18 3.46 9.91
N VAL A 59 -3.33 3.35 8.58
CA VAL A 59 -2.20 3.25 7.66
C VAL A 59 -1.80 4.66 7.22
N THR A 60 -0.63 5.10 7.68
CA THR A 60 -0.01 6.31 7.15
C THR A 60 0.78 5.91 5.91
N VAL A 61 0.31 6.32 4.73
CA VAL A 61 1.09 6.17 3.50
C VAL A 61 2.13 7.30 3.52
N SER A 62 3.36 6.98 3.90
CA SER A 62 4.49 7.89 3.82
C SER A 62 5.39 7.47 2.67
N LYS A 63 6.00 8.43 1.96
CA LYS A 63 7.18 8.12 1.14
C LYS A 63 8.20 7.47 2.06
N GLN A 64 8.62 6.25 1.72
CA GLN A 64 9.60 5.53 2.52
C GLN A 64 10.94 6.25 2.37
N GLU A 65 11.27 7.06 3.37
CA GLU A 65 12.66 7.25 3.76
C GLU A 65 12.96 6.01 4.59
N THR A 66 13.70 5.04 4.05
CA THR A 66 14.10 3.81 4.74
C THR A 66 14.95 4.14 5.97
N PRO A 67 14.50 3.80 7.19
CA PRO A 67 15.41 3.18 8.14
C PRO A 67 14.81 1.87 8.64
N GLY A 68 15.56 0.78 8.53
CA GLY A 68 15.18 -0.49 9.14
C GLY A 68 15.68 -1.66 8.34
N GLU A 69 16.90 -2.09 8.67
CA GLU A 69 17.33 -3.45 8.48
C GLU A 69 16.25 -4.40 9.03
N TYR A 70 15.74 -5.29 8.19
CA TYR A 70 14.97 -6.45 8.65
C TYR A 70 15.98 -7.59 8.83
N ASN A 71 16.15 -7.99 10.08
CA ASN A 71 16.91 -9.16 10.51
C ASN A 71 16.20 -10.47 10.15
#